data_AF-A0AAJ4PAQ1-F1
#
_entry.id   AF-A0AAJ4PAQ1-F1
#
_cell.length_a   1.000
_cell.length_b   1.000
_cell.length_c   1.000
_cell.angle_alpha   90.00
_cell.angle_beta   90.00
_cell.angle_gamma   90.00
#
_symmetry.space_group_name_H-M   'P 1'
#
loop_
_entity.id
_entity.type
_entity.pdbx_description
1 polymer ?
#
loop_
_entity_poly.entity_id
_entity_poly.type
_entity_poly.pdbx_seq_one_letter_code
_entity_poly.pdbx_strand_id
1 'polypeptide(L)'
;MQNSLIKELKSLYTGEGFSSVMFFLIWMYCCFNHEYQEMARSLHIAFPLITLCFILAIGAYFWKLMYDVVKKRGKMHMTIKPHLFILFKRVSIILIMICSMIFFYGVMTSERYLLLSALLLCFAIVGYINYFHIRLSYLTPREFGTLLKHKRLRRSHLNRVMHEGAID
;
A
#
# COMPACT_ATOMS: atom_id res chain seq x y z
N MET A 1 2.48 4.38 26.13
CA MET A 1 3.09 4.09 24.80
C MET A 1 2.25 3.16 23.93
N GLN A 2 1.84 1.95 24.37
CA GLN A 2 1.04 1.06 23.51
C GLN A 2 -0.32 1.66 23.07
N ASN A 3 -1.03 2.35 23.97
CA ASN A 3 -2.35 2.92 23.64
C ASN A 3 -2.31 4.06 22.62
N SER A 4 -1.22 4.84 22.55
CA SER A 4 -1.06 5.88 21.52
C SER A 4 -0.78 5.26 20.15
N LEU A 5 0.10 4.25 20.09
CA LEU A 5 0.38 3.50 18.86
C LEU A 5 -0.87 2.81 18.30
N ILE A 6 -1.71 2.23 19.16
CA ILE A 6 -2.97 1.60 18.76
C ILE A 6 -3.94 2.64 18.17
N LYS A 7 -4.02 3.85 18.76
CA LYS A 7 -4.85 4.94 18.24
C LYS A 7 -4.33 5.44 16.89
N GLU A 8 -3.02 5.58 16.74
CA GLU A 8 -2.38 6.02 15.50
C GLU A 8 -2.58 5.00 14.38
N LEU A 9 -2.29 3.71 14.63
CA LEU A 9 -2.55 2.63 13.68
C LEU A 9 -4.03 2.57 13.28
N LYS A 10 -4.93 2.80 14.25
CA LYS A 10 -6.37 2.88 13.98
C LYS A 10 -6.67 4.02 13.01
N SER A 11 -6.18 5.22 13.30
CA SER A 11 -6.35 6.40 12.46
C SER A 11 -5.81 6.18 11.04
N LEU A 12 -4.64 5.55 10.93
CA LEU A 12 -3.99 5.26 9.64
C LEU A 12 -4.84 4.29 8.80
N TYR A 13 -5.19 3.11 9.33
CA TYR A 13 -5.95 2.14 8.54
C TYR A 13 -7.36 2.67 8.20
N THR A 14 -8.00 3.42 9.10
CA THR A 14 -9.32 4.01 8.83
C THR A 14 -9.22 5.13 7.82
N GLY A 15 -8.20 5.99 7.91
CA GLY A 15 -8.02 7.12 7.01
C GLY A 15 -7.69 6.67 5.59
N GLU A 16 -6.71 5.77 5.44
CA GLU A 16 -6.33 5.24 4.12
C GLU A 16 -7.45 4.42 3.49
N GLY A 17 -8.12 3.57 4.28
CA GLY A 17 -9.25 2.79 3.83
C GLY A 17 -10.42 3.67 3.40
N PHE A 18 -10.72 4.71 4.19
CA PHE A 18 -11.74 5.69 3.86
C PHE A 18 -11.39 6.44 2.56
N SER A 19 -10.17 6.94 2.42
CA SER A 19 -9.73 7.62 1.19
C SER A 19 -9.80 6.71 -0.04
N SER A 20 -9.36 5.45 0.07
CA SER A 20 -9.48 4.47 -1.01
C SER A 20 -10.92 4.28 -1.46
N VAL A 21 -11.84 4.06 -0.50
CA VAL A 21 -13.27 3.87 -0.80
C VAL A 21 -13.90 5.14 -1.35
N MET A 22 -13.63 6.31 -0.76
CA MET A 22 -14.21 7.58 -1.20
C MET A 22 -13.75 7.96 -2.60
N PHE A 23 -12.45 7.85 -2.91
CA PHE A 23 -11.97 8.11 -4.27
C PHE A 23 -12.61 7.18 -5.29
N PHE A 24 -12.76 5.89 -4.95
CA PHE A 24 -13.43 4.94 -5.82
C PHE A 24 -14.91 5.28 -6.02
N LEU A 25 -15.65 5.62 -4.95
CA LEU A 25 -17.06 5.99 -5.04
C LEU A 25 -17.28 7.29 -5.81
N ILE A 26 -16.43 8.31 -5.60
CA ILE A 26 -16.48 9.57 -6.34
C ILE A 26 -16.22 9.31 -7.82
N TRP A 27 -15.20 8.51 -8.14
CA TRP A 27 -14.91 8.15 -9.54
C TRP A 27 -16.07 7.37 -10.17
N MET A 28 -16.65 6.41 -9.45
CA MET A 28 -17.84 5.67 -9.88
C MET A 28 -19.00 6.63 -10.16
N TYR A 29 -19.28 7.57 -9.27
CA TYR A 29 -20.30 8.60 -9.49
C TYR A 29 -20.02 9.41 -10.76
N CYS A 30 -18.78 9.90 -10.95
CA CYS A 30 -18.38 10.64 -12.14
C CYS A 30 -18.52 9.81 -13.43
N CYS A 31 -18.33 8.49 -13.38
CA CYS A 31 -18.53 7.59 -14.51
C CYS A 31 -20.00 7.49 -14.98
N PHE A 32 -20.97 7.84 -14.15
CA PHE A 32 -22.41 7.84 -14.48
C PHE A 32 -23.01 9.24 -14.61
N ASN A 33 -22.27 10.28 -14.25
CA ASN A 33 -22.72 11.66 -14.38
C ASN A 33 -22.30 12.22 -15.75
N HIS A 34 -23.28 12.61 -16.58
CA HIS A 34 -23.07 13.08 -17.95
C HIS A 34 -22.07 14.23 -18.08
N GLU A 35 -21.94 15.10 -17.06
CA GLU A 35 -20.99 16.22 -17.09
C GLU A 35 -19.53 15.78 -16.97
N TYR A 36 -19.28 14.71 -16.22
CA TYR A 36 -17.92 14.24 -15.88
C TYR A 36 -17.53 12.92 -16.54
N GLN A 37 -18.48 12.25 -17.20
CA GLN A 37 -18.33 10.91 -17.74
C GLN A 37 -17.15 10.79 -18.71
N GLU A 38 -16.98 11.75 -19.62
CA GLU A 38 -15.87 11.78 -20.59
C GLU A 38 -14.51 11.80 -19.89
N MET A 39 -14.36 12.65 -18.87
CA MET A 39 -13.13 12.75 -18.09
C MET A 39 -12.90 11.48 -17.25
N ALA A 40 -13.93 11.00 -16.55
CA ALA A 40 -13.81 9.88 -15.63
C ALA A 40 -13.50 8.55 -16.33
N ARG A 41 -14.00 8.38 -17.56
CA ARG A 41 -13.76 7.18 -18.38
C ARG A 41 -12.49 7.27 -19.23
N SER A 42 -11.88 8.45 -19.34
CA SER A 42 -10.57 8.59 -19.99
C SER A 42 -9.56 7.66 -19.34
N LEU A 43 -8.83 6.90 -20.16
CA LEU A 43 -7.81 5.95 -19.68
C LEU A 43 -6.74 6.65 -18.84
N HIS A 44 -6.40 7.90 -19.18
CA HIS A 44 -5.42 8.72 -18.47
C HIS A 44 -5.86 9.12 -17.07
N ILE A 45 -7.15 9.04 -16.74
CA ILE A 45 -7.71 9.33 -15.41
C ILE A 45 -8.10 8.05 -14.69
N ALA A 46 -8.86 7.17 -15.34
CA ALA A 46 -9.36 5.94 -14.76
C ALA A 46 -8.22 5.05 -14.26
N PHE A 47 -7.18 4.81 -15.07
CA PHE A 47 -6.12 3.87 -14.73
C PHE A 47 -5.26 4.34 -13.55
N PRO A 48 -4.77 5.59 -13.51
CA PRO A 48 -4.04 6.12 -12.35
C PRO A 48 -4.90 6.19 -11.08
N LEU A 49 -6.18 6.53 -11.20
CA LEU A 49 -7.08 6.62 -10.06
C LEU A 49 -7.38 5.24 -9.45
N ILE A 50 -7.68 4.23 -10.28
CA ILE A 50 -7.86 2.84 -9.82
C ILE A 50 -6.57 2.34 -9.16
N THR A 51 -5.41 2.62 -9.77
CA THR A 51 -4.10 2.26 -9.22
C THR A 51 -3.86 2.91 -7.86
N LEU A 52 -4.19 4.19 -7.71
CA LEU A 52 -4.10 4.90 -6.43
C LEU A 52 -5.02 4.27 -5.38
N CYS A 53 -6.28 4.00 -5.72
CA CYS A 53 -7.24 3.35 -4.82
C CYS A 53 -6.72 1.98 -4.36
N PHE A 54 -6.16 1.19 -5.28
CA PHE A 54 -5.57 -0.12 -4.99
C PHE A 54 -4.39 -0.02 -4.02
N ILE A 55 -3.47 0.92 -4.23
CA ILE A 55 -2.31 1.13 -3.36
C ILE A 55 -2.76 1.57 -1.96
N LEU A 56 -3.73 2.48 -1.86
CA LEU A 56 -4.31 2.89 -0.57
C LEU A 56 -5.01 1.74 0.15
N ALA A 57 -5.72 0.87 -0.58
CA ALA A 57 -6.36 -0.31 0.00
C ALA A 57 -5.33 -1.30 0.58
N ILE A 58 -4.21 -1.51 -0.11
CA ILE A 58 -3.09 -2.31 0.40
C ILE A 58 -2.51 -1.69 1.68
N GLY A 59 -2.30 -0.37 1.68
CA GLY A 59 -1.85 0.38 2.86
C GLY A 59 -2.77 0.17 4.06
N ALA A 60 -4.07 0.38 3.87
CA ALA A 60 -5.09 0.19 4.89
C ALA A 60 -5.09 -1.26 5.42
N TYR A 61 -4.99 -2.24 4.54
CA TYR A 61 -4.89 -3.65 4.93
C TYR A 61 -3.64 -3.94 5.77
N PHE A 62 -2.48 -3.40 5.37
CA PHE A 62 -1.24 -3.53 6.13
C PHE A 62 -1.36 -2.93 7.53
N TRP A 63 -1.88 -1.71 7.66
CA TRP A 63 -2.04 -1.07 8.97
C TRP A 63 -3.06 -1.77 9.86
N LYS A 64 -4.13 -2.32 9.28
CA LYS A 64 -5.10 -3.14 10.02
C LYS A 64 -4.44 -4.39 10.60
N LEU A 65 -3.61 -5.10 9.82
CA LEU A 65 -2.86 -6.25 10.33
C LEU A 65 -1.95 -5.84 11.49
N MET A 66 -1.23 -4.73 11.36
CA MET A 66 -0.38 -4.20 12.43
C MET A 66 -1.18 -3.82 13.67
N TYR A 67 -2.34 -3.18 13.51
CA TYR A 67 -3.26 -2.86 14.61
C TYR A 67 -3.67 -4.12 15.36
N ASP A 68 -4.07 -5.18 14.65
CA ASP A 68 -4.50 -6.44 15.24
C ASP A 68 -3.37 -7.14 16.01
N VAL A 69 -2.14 -7.13 15.48
CA VAL A 69 -0.94 -7.68 16.15
C VAL A 69 -0.67 -6.96 17.46
N VAL A 70 -0.67 -5.63 17.44
CA VAL A 70 -0.38 -4.81 18.63
C VAL A 70 -1.50 -4.95 19.67
N LYS A 71 -2.77 -4.92 19.24
CA LYS A 71 -3.93 -5.05 20.13
C LYS A 71 -3.99 -6.41 20.83
N LYS A 72 -3.65 -7.50 20.14
CA LYS A 72 -3.66 -8.87 20.70
C LYS A 72 -2.35 -9.26 21.39
N ARG A 73 -1.47 -8.30 21.71
CA ARG A 73 -0.14 -8.51 22.34
C ARG A 73 0.67 -9.63 21.65
N GLY A 74 0.62 -9.72 20.33
CA GLY A 74 1.37 -10.75 19.57
C GLY A 74 0.90 -12.20 19.77
N LYS A 75 -0.23 -12.45 20.45
CA LYS A 75 -0.82 -13.81 20.55
C LYS A 75 -1.45 -14.29 19.26
N MET A 76 -1.66 -13.39 18.29
CA MET A 76 -2.02 -13.80 16.95
C MET A 76 -0.74 -14.35 16.31
N HIS A 77 -0.67 -15.67 16.16
CA HIS A 77 0.26 -16.34 15.26
C HIS A 77 -0.13 -15.91 13.84
N MET A 78 0.13 -14.64 13.53
CA MET A 78 -0.24 -14.05 12.28
C MET A 78 0.77 -14.60 11.29
N THR A 79 0.35 -15.60 10.53
CA THR A 79 1.03 -15.98 9.30
C THR A 79 0.89 -14.79 8.36
N ILE A 80 1.65 -13.71 8.60
CA ILE A 80 1.87 -12.65 7.64
C ILE A 80 2.45 -13.39 6.44
N LYS A 81 1.63 -13.66 5.42
CA LYS A 81 2.05 -14.43 4.25
C LYS A 81 3.01 -13.55 3.47
N PRO A 82 4.34 -13.77 3.56
CA PRO A 82 5.30 -12.86 2.94
C PRO A 82 5.11 -12.85 1.42
N HIS A 83 4.68 -13.97 0.85
CA HIS A 83 4.35 -14.11 -0.57
C HIS A 83 3.25 -13.16 -1.04
N LEU A 84 2.25 -12.86 -0.19
CA LEU A 84 1.17 -11.95 -0.56
C LEU A 84 1.68 -10.50 -0.69
N PHE A 85 2.56 -10.07 0.21
CA PHE A 85 3.16 -8.73 0.14
C PHE A 85 4.17 -8.59 -0.99
N ILE A 86 4.89 -9.65 -1.33
CA ILE A 86 5.75 -9.68 -2.52
C ILE A 86 4.90 -9.56 -3.79
N LEU A 87 3.76 -10.26 -3.84
CA LEU A 87 2.81 -10.16 -4.95
C LEU A 87 2.27 -8.73 -5.05
N PHE A 88 1.78 -8.14 -3.96
CA PHE A 88 1.30 -6.75 -3.94
C PHE A 88 2.37 -5.76 -4.40
N LYS A 89 3.63 -5.92 -3.97
CA LYS A 89 4.74 -5.09 -4.47
C LYS A 89 4.88 -5.19 -5.99
N ARG A 90 4.90 -6.41 -6.53
CA ARG A 90 5.04 -6.63 -7.98
C ARG A 90 3.87 -6.05 -8.76
N VAL A 91 2.64 -6.29 -8.29
CA VAL A 91 1.42 -5.75 -8.92
C VAL A 91 1.45 -4.23 -8.92
N SER A 92 1.81 -3.58 -7.81
CA SER A 92 1.90 -2.11 -7.74
C SER A 92 2.95 -1.54 -8.68
N ILE A 93 4.12 -2.18 -8.83
CA ILE A 93 5.13 -1.77 -9.82
C ILE A 93 4.56 -1.85 -11.23
N ILE A 94 3.94 -2.98 -11.58
CA ILE A 94 3.35 -3.20 -12.91
C ILE A 94 2.29 -2.13 -13.21
N LEU A 95 1.39 -1.88 -12.26
CA LEU A 95 0.36 -0.86 -12.40
C LEU A 95 0.96 0.54 -12.60
N ILE A 96 1.96 0.92 -11.80
CA ILE A 96 2.66 2.21 -11.95
C ILE A 96 3.34 2.30 -13.32
N MET A 97 4.01 1.24 -13.80
CA MET A 97 4.63 1.25 -15.12
C MET A 97 3.59 1.44 -16.23
N ILE A 98 2.45 0.76 -16.16
CA ILE A 98 1.36 0.93 -17.12
C ILE A 98 0.82 2.36 -17.06
N CYS A 99 0.58 2.92 -15.87
CA CYS A 99 0.15 4.31 -15.72
C CYS A 99 1.16 5.30 -16.32
N SER A 100 2.47 5.07 -16.11
CA SER A 100 3.52 5.89 -16.72
C SER A 100 3.50 5.80 -18.25
N MET A 101 3.31 4.60 -18.82
CA MET A 101 3.18 4.43 -20.28
C MET A 101 1.97 5.17 -20.83
N ILE A 102 0.81 5.05 -20.18
CA ILE A 102 -0.42 5.78 -20.54
C ILE A 102 -0.19 7.28 -20.46
N PHE A 103 0.48 7.76 -19.41
CA PHE A 103 0.83 9.17 -19.24
C PHE A 103 1.70 9.68 -20.39
N PHE A 104 2.81 8.99 -20.71
CA PHE A 104 3.70 9.40 -21.80
C PHE A 104 3.00 9.36 -23.16
N TYR A 105 2.15 8.35 -23.41
CA TYR A 105 1.32 8.32 -24.61
C TYR A 105 0.42 9.55 -24.69
N GLY A 106 -0.23 9.92 -23.59
CA GLY A 106 -1.06 11.12 -23.54
C GLY A 106 -0.29 12.42 -23.78
N VAL A 107 0.97 12.50 -23.34
CA VAL A 107 1.84 13.65 -23.63
C VAL A 107 2.08 13.77 -25.13
N MET A 108 2.27 12.65 -25.83
CA MET A 108 2.46 12.65 -27.28
C MET A 108 1.19 13.00 -28.06
N THR A 109 0.01 12.62 -27.55
CA THR A 109 -1.28 12.92 -28.18
C THR A 109 -1.92 14.23 -27.71
N SER A 110 -1.23 15.01 -26.86
CA SER A 110 -1.73 16.28 -26.30
C SER A 110 -3.07 16.14 -25.57
N GLU A 111 -3.18 15.11 -24.72
CA GLU A 111 -4.40 14.81 -23.97
C GLU A 111 -4.83 15.94 -23.03
N ARG A 112 -6.14 16.19 -23.00
CA ARG A 112 -6.72 17.31 -22.24
C ARG A 112 -6.54 17.19 -20.72
N TYR A 113 -6.44 15.97 -20.20
CA TYR A 113 -6.44 15.68 -18.76
C TYR A 113 -5.06 15.34 -18.18
N LEU A 114 -3.99 15.71 -18.88
CA LEU A 114 -2.61 15.37 -18.49
C LEU A 114 -2.21 15.85 -17.09
N LEU A 115 -2.62 17.06 -16.69
CA LEU A 115 -2.29 17.58 -15.37
C LEU A 115 -2.88 16.70 -14.26
N LEU A 116 -4.16 16.32 -14.39
CA LEU A 116 -4.81 15.48 -13.40
C LEU A 116 -4.24 14.05 -13.41
N SER A 117 -3.93 13.51 -14.60
CA SER A 117 -3.24 12.24 -14.76
C SER A 117 -1.87 12.22 -14.05
N ALA A 118 -1.07 13.28 -14.23
CA ALA A 118 0.22 13.45 -13.57
C ALA A 118 0.10 13.50 -12.04
N LEU A 119 -0.90 14.22 -11.52
CA LEU A 119 -1.16 14.30 -10.08
C LEU A 119 -1.53 12.91 -9.52
N LEU A 120 -2.45 12.20 -10.16
CA LEU A 120 -2.87 10.86 -9.74
C LEU A 120 -1.70 9.87 -9.76
N LEU A 121 -0.89 9.90 -10.82
CA LEU A 121 0.32 9.09 -10.94
C LEU A 121 1.33 9.42 -9.85
N CYS A 122 1.56 10.71 -9.56
CA CYS A 122 2.43 11.15 -8.50
C CYS A 122 1.96 10.63 -7.13
N PHE A 123 0.66 10.77 -6.81
CA PHE A 123 0.07 10.21 -5.59
C PHE A 123 0.22 8.70 -5.50
N ALA A 124 0.03 7.97 -6.61
CA ALA A 124 0.22 6.52 -6.66
C ALA A 124 1.68 6.14 -6.39
N ILE A 125 2.64 6.85 -6.98
CA ILE A 125 4.08 6.64 -6.76
C ILE A 125 4.45 6.94 -5.31
N VAL A 126 4.00 8.08 -4.75
CA VAL A 126 4.23 8.44 -3.35
C VAL A 126 3.64 7.39 -2.41
N GLY A 127 2.40 6.94 -2.67
CA GLY A 127 1.77 5.86 -1.92
C GLY A 127 2.59 4.56 -2.00
N TYR A 128 3.02 4.16 -3.19
CA TYR A 128 3.85 2.97 -3.36
C TYR A 128 5.19 3.07 -2.60
N ILE A 129 5.87 4.22 -2.69
CA ILE A 129 7.10 4.47 -1.95
C ILE A 129 6.82 4.36 -0.45
N ASN A 130 5.73 4.99 0.04
CA ASN A 130 5.34 5.01 1.44
C ASN A 130 5.20 3.60 2.05
N TYR A 131 4.62 2.65 1.31
CA TYR A 131 4.38 1.29 1.82
C TYR A 131 5.54 0.32 1.56
N PHE A 132 6.23 0.43 0.42
CA PHE A 132 7.15 -0.63 -0.05
C PHE A 132 8.64 -0.27 -0.01
N HIS A 133 9.00 1.01 0.11
CA HIS A 133 10.41 1.44 0.06
C HIS A 133 10.81 2.33 1.24
N ILE A 134 10.10 3.43 1.44
CA ILE A 134 10.45 4.46 2.42
C ILE A 134 9.17 4.82 3.15
N ARG A 135 9.09 4.48 4.44
CA ARG A 135 8.01 4.93 5.32
C ARG A 135 8.21 6.43 5.60
N LEU A 136 7.83 7.29 4.66
CA LEU A 136 8.01 8.74 4.75
C LEU A 136 7.15 9.34 5.89
N SER A 137 6.06 8.66 6.27
CA SER A 137 5.17 9.19 7.30
C SER A 137 5.73 9.09 8.72
N TYR A 138 6.34 7.99 9.17
CA TYR A 138 6.97 7.95 10.52
C TYR A 138 8.02 6.85 10.66
N LEU A 139 9.20 7.29 11.13
CA LEU A 139 10.38 6.62 11.68
C LEU A 139 10.42 5.06 11.71
N THR A 140 11.49 4.57 11.07
CA THR A 140 12.28 3.34 11.27
C THR A 140 11.61 2.05 11.80
N PRO A 141 11.50 1.00 10.95
CA PRO A 141 11.22 -0.39 11.34
C PRO A 141 12.21 -1.00 12.36
N ARG A 142 13.40 -0.39 12.56
CA ARG A 142 14.42 -0.86 13.50
C ARG A 142 14.01 -0.67 14.97
N GLU A 143 13.22 0.35 15.30
CA GLU A 143 12.73 0.59 16.67
C GLU A 143 11.50 -0.25 17.00
N PHE A 144 10.68 -0.56 16.00
CA PHE A 144 9.57 -1.52 16.12
C PHE A 144 10.08 -2.96 16.26
N GLY A 145 11.20 -3.26 15.60
CA GLY A 145 11.91 -4.53 15.69
C GLY A 145 12.58 -4.76 17.04
N THR A 146 13.10 -3.75 17.73
CA THR A 146 13.72 -3.90 19.06
C THR A 146 12.70 -4.07 20.20
N LEU A 147 11.49 -3.52 20.07
CA LEU A 147 10.37 -3.73 21.00
C LEU A 147 9.78 -5.15 20.98
N LEU A 148 9.90 -5.87 19.85
CA LEU A 148 9.53 -7.29 19.75
C LEU A 148 10.68 -8.23 20.16
N LYS A 149 11.91 -7.71 20.25
CA LYS A 149 13.18 -8.46 20.33
C LYS A 149 13.71 -8.70 21.74
N HIS A 150 13.26 -7.93 22.72
CA HIS A 150 13.49 -8.22 24.13
C HIS A 150 12.20 -8.82 24.70
N LYS A 151 12.02 -10.14 24.68
CA LYS A 151 13.00 -11.12 25.19
C LYS A 151 13.32 -12.28 24.21
N ARG A 152 14.38 -12.04 23.42
CA ARG A 152 15.21 -12.99 22.63
C ARG A 152 14.77 -13.26 21.19
N LEU A 153 15.21 -12.43 20.25
CA LEU A 153 15.43 -12.92 18.88
C LEU A 153 16.85 -13.45 18.73
N ARG A 154 16.97 -14.76 18.53
CA ARG A 154 18.23 -15.46 18.28
C ARG A 154 18.11 -16.24 16.97
N ARG A 155 18.82 -15.74 15.93
CA ARG A 155 19.09 -16.31 14.58
C ARG A 155 17.88 -16.77 13.73
N SER A 156 18.03 -16.72 12.41
CA SER A 156 16.97 -17.07 11.45
C SER A 156 16.71 -18.59 11.41
N HIS A 157 15.42 -18.97 11.42
CA HIS A 157 14.97 -20.37 11.37
C HIS A 157 15.50 -21.15 10.15
N LEU A 158 15.67 -20.51 8.99
CA LEU A 158 16.10 -21.19 7.76
C LEU A 158 17.53 -21.75 7.85
N ASN A 159 18.43 -21.05 8.56
CA ASN A 159 19.81 -21.52 8.75
C ASN A 159 19.91 -22.62 9.82
N ARG A 160 18.89 -22.73 10.70
CA ARG A 160 18.82 -23.80 11.70
C ARG A 160 18.30 -25.10 11.09
N VAL A 161 17.26 -25.00 10.25
CA VAL A 161 16.67 -26.15 9.54
C VAL A 161 17.66 -26.77 8.54
N MET A 162 18.50 -25.97 7.88
CA MET A 162 19.52 -26.52 6.95
C MET A 162 20.73 -27.18 7.63
N HIS A 163 20.98 -26.94 8.93
CA HIS A 163 22.11 -27.55 9.65
C HIS A 163 21.70 -28.63 10.65
N GLU A 164 20.47 -28.61 11.18
CA GLU A 164 19.95 -29.67 12.07
C GLU A 164 19.42 -30.90 11.30
N GLY A 165 19.15 -30.79 9.99
CA GLY A 165 18.79 -31.94 9.14
C GLY A 165 19.97 -32.64 8.46
N ALA A 166 21.20 -32.30 8.83
CA ALA A 166 22.43 -32.93 8.35
C ALA A 166 23.19 -33.70 9.46
N ILE A 167 22.56 -33.86 10.62
CA ILE A 167 23.00 -34.74 11.69
C ILE A 167 21.78 -35.60 12.06
N ASP A 168 21.45 -36.52 11.16
CA ASP A 168 20.92 -37.86 11.43
C ASP A 168 21.13 -38.70 10.17
#